data_AF-A0A0B5EY88-F1
#
_entry.id   AF-A0A0B5EY88-F1
#
_cell.length_a   1.000
_cell.length_b   1.000
_cell.length_c   1.000
_cell.angle_alpha   90.00
_cell.angle_beta   90.00
_cell.angle_gamma   90.00
#
_symmetry.space_group_name_H-M   'P 1'
#
loop_
_entity.id
_entity.type
_entity.pdbx_description
1 polymer ?
#
loop_
_entity_poly.entity_id
_entity_poly.type
_entity_poly.pdbx_seq_one_letter_code
_entity_poly.pdbx_strand_id
1 'polypeptide(L)'
;MNDLRFTLQRIQDKSVHRSERRFLWEGVAGPFGAVKLVYPEAGTYGEHWTSWTEGERIPSFTFTGIEQADRPSMRSHQLSLLDPGSGEYRPCDMSRPRGLTRRGRALRILAADRQYTYAQQPSKRNHTLARAGVTLHFARSSWMNPRRITVTGSGPLDALDISLGVLLESVYTRELSFRGAVIAKTRRFTEGLLDLSD
;
A
#
# COMPACT_ATOMS: atom_id res chain seq x y z
N MET A 1 -16.09 1.89 -21.86
CA MET A 1 -14.91 1.99 -20.97
C MET A 1 -15.36 2.77 -19.74
N ASN A 2 -15.37 2.15 -18.57
CA ASN A 2 -15.66 2.89 -17.33
C ASN A 2 -14.33 3.42 -16.78
N ASP A 3 -14.08 4.70 -17.03
CA ASP A 3 -13.00 5.41 -16.36
C ASP A 3 -13.48 5.78 -14.97
N LEU A 4 -12.81 5.25 -13.94
CA LEU A 4 -13.10 5.57 -12.54
C LEU A 4 -12.24 6.74 -12.11
N ARG A 5 -12.81 7.73 -11.41
CA ARG A 5 -12.03 8.77 -10.74
C ARG A 5 -12.65 9.11 -9.40
N PHE A 6 -11.83 9.10 -8.36
CA PHE A 6 -12.23 9.57 -7.04
C PHE A 6 -11.04 10.16 -6.28
N THR A 7 -11.32 10.66 -5.08
CA THR A 7 -10.33 11.27 -4.21
C THR A 7 -10.56 10.80 -2.80
N LEU A 8 -9.48 10.39 -2.14
CA LEU A 8 -9.44 10.19 -0.70
C LEU A 8 -8.93 11.47 -0.03
N GLN A 9 -9.66 11.95 0.96
CA GLN A 9 -9.29 13.11 1.77
C GLN A 9 -8.85 12.66 3.15
N ARG A 10 -7.72 13.19 3.61
CA ARG A 10 -7.27 12.98 4.98
C ARG A 10 -8.23 13.68 5.93
N ILE A 11 -8.78 12.93 6.86
CA ILE A 11 -9.60 13.47 7.94
C ILE A 11 -8.90 13.26 9.29
N GLN A 12 -9.25 14.11 10.24
CA GLN A 12 -8.83 13.93 11.61
C GLN A 12 -9.78 12.94 12.27
N ASP A 13 -9.23 11.82 12.74
CA ASP A 13 -10.03 10.87 13.51
C ASP A 13 -10.29 11.47 14.90
N LYS A 14 -11.56 11.78 15.17
CA LYS A 14 -12.00 12.35 16.45
C LYS A 14 -12.24 11.29 17.52
N SER A 15 -12.27 10.01 17.13
CA SER A 15 -12.53 8.88 18.04
C SER A 15 -11.31 8.47 18.87
N VAL A 16 -10.14 9.00 18.52
CA VAL A 16 -8.88 8.63 19.14
C VAL A 16 -8.30 9.81 19.92
N HIS A 17 -7.68 9.53 21.07
CA HIS A 17 -7.04 10.55 21.88
C HIS A 17 -5.99 11.32 21.06
N ARG A 18 -5.85 12.63 21.28
CA ARG A 18 -4.97 13.51 20.48
C ARG A 18 -3.50 13.09 20.49
N SER A 19 -3.09 12.29 21.46
CA SER A 19 -1.74 11.72 21.60
C SER A 19 -1.51 10.50 20.71
N GLU A 20 -2.55 9.83 20.23
CA GLU A 20 -2.41 8.65 19.39
C GLU A 20 -2.21 9.07 17.93
N ARG A 21 -1.17 8.51 17.30
CA ARG A 21 -0.92 8.73 15.89
C ARG A 21 -1.85 7.82 15.10
N ARG A 22 -2.98 8.34 14.63
CA ARG A 22 -3.84 7.66 13.65
C ARG A 22 -4.10 8.57 12.47
N PHE A 23 -3.99 8.00 11.29
CA PHE A 23 -4.23 8.68 10.03
C PHE A 23 -5.37 7.97 9.29
N LEU A 24 -6.37 8.76 8.89
CA LEU A 24 -7.58 8.29 8.25
C LEU A 24 -7.78 9.06 6.95
N TRP A 25 -8.02 8.34 5.86
CA TRP A 25 -8.47 8.91 4.60
C TRP A 25 -9.81 8.30 4.21
N GLU A 26 -10.71 9.13 3.71
CA GLU A 26 -12.03 8.69 3.26
C GLU A 26 -12.36 9.28 1.89
N GLY A 27 -13.16 8.54 1.11
CA GLY A 27 -13.71 9.00 -0.16
C GLY A 27 -14.76 8.02 -0.69
N VAL A 28 -15.29 8.32 -1.88
CA VAL A 28 -16.32 7.49 -2.54
C VAL A 28 -15.81 7.03 -3.90
N ALA A 29 -15.66 5.73 -4.09
CA ALA A 29 -15.14 5.10 -5.30
C ALA A 29 -16.26 4.76 -6.30
N GLY A 30 -17.07 5.76 -6.67
CA GLY A 30 -18.18 5.59 -7.63
C GLY A 30 -19.10 4.42 -7.25
N PRO A 31 -19.27 3.40 -8.11
CA PRO A 31 -20.17 2.27 -7.83
C PRO A 31 -19.71 1.37 -6.67
N PHE A 32 -18.43 1.45 -6.28
CA PHE A 32 -17.84 0.68 -5.17
C PHE A 32 -18.11 1.30 -3.79
N GLY A 33 -18.82 2.44 -3.73
CA GLY A 33 -19.26 3.05 -2.48
C GLY A 33 -18.14 3.74 -1.70
N ALA A 34 -18.36 3.89 -0.39
CA ALA A 34 -17.39 4.52 0.51
C ALA A 34 -16.15 3.64 0.69
N VAL A 35 -14.98 4.30 0.71
CA VAL A 35 -13.67 3.67 0.91
C VAL A 35 -12.91 4.44 1.97
N LYS A 36 -12.35 3.72 2.93
CA LYS A 36 -11.51 4.22 4.01
C LYS A 36 -10.14 3.56 3.97
N LEU A 37 -9.12 4.35 4.27
CA LEU A 37 -7.76 3.89 4.53
C LEU A 37 -7.37 4.36 5.92
N VAL A 38 -6.94 3.43 6.76
CA VAL A 38 -6.57 3.72 8.16
C VAL A 38 -5.17 3.21 8.45
N TYR A 39 -4.32 4.03 9.07
CA TYR A 39 -3.04 3.60 9.62
C TYR A 39 -2.43 4.62 10.61
N PRO A 40 -1.63 4.16 11.60
CA PRO A 40 -1.60 2.79 12.09
C PRO A 40 -2.93 2.40 12.76
N GLU A 41 -3.12 1.11 13.01
CA GLU A 41 -4.23 0.59 13.81
C GLU A 41 -4.15 1.06 15.25
N ALA A 42 -5.29 1.50 15.79
CA ALA A 42 -5.35 1.99 17.17
C ALA A 42 -4.93 0.87 18.11
N GLY A 43 -4.06 1.16 19.06
CA GLY A 43 -3.50 0.13 19.95
C GLY A 43 -2.28 -0.61 19.42
N THR A 44 -1.88 -0.43 18.15
CA THR A 44 -0.58 -0.94 17.66
C THR A 44 0.55 -0.02 18.14
N TYR A 45 0.97 -0.22 19.37
CA TYR A 45 2.13 0.44 19.96
C TYR A 45 3.31 -0.52 19.95
N GLY A 46 4.26 -0.30 19.04
CA GLY A 46 5.43 -1.15 18.87
C GLY A 46 6.16 -0.90 17.56
N GLU A 47 7.11 -1.76 17.23
CA GLU A 47 7.89 -1.68 15.98
C GLU A 47 7.03 -1.92 14.73
N HIS A 48 5.93 -2.66 14.84
CA HIS A 48 5.07 -3.01 13.71
C HIS A 48 3.83 -2.13 13.65
N TRP A 49 3.57 -1.56 12.48
CA TRP A 49 2.36 -0.80 12.19
C TRP A 49 1.47 -1.58 11.23
N THR A 50 0.18 -1.60 11.50
CA THR A 50 -0.83 -2.18 10.60
C THR A 50 -1.63 -1.07 9.93
N SER A 51 -1.79 -1.19 8.61
CA SER A 51 -2.77 -0.43 7.83
C SER A 51 -3.89 -1.34 7.41
N TRP A 52 -5.09 -0.80 7.25
CA TRP A 52 -6.18 -1.53 6.63
C TRP A 52 -7.08 -0.64 5.79
N THR A 53 -7.90 -1.31 5.01
CA THR A 53 -8.92 -0.72 4.15
C THR A 53 -10.29 -1.19 4.59
N GLU A 54 -11.28 -0.31 4.50
CA GLU A 54 -12.64 -0.60 4.90
C GLU A 54 -13.60 0.10 3.95
N GLY A 55 -14.74 -0.52 3.67
CA GLY A 55 -15.80 0.11 2.91
C GLY A 55 -16.98 -0.83 2.73
N GLU A 56 -18.13 -0.27 2.36
CA GLU A 56 -19.39 -1.02 2.24
C GLU A 56 -19.31 -2.13 1.19
N ARG A 57 -18.64 -1.88 0.07
CA ARG A 57 -18.59 -2.78 -1.10
C ARG A 57 -17.18 -3.09 -1.54
N ILE A 58 -16.21 -2.92 -0.65
CA ILE A 58 -14.82 -3.31 -0.89
C ILE A 58 -14.36 -4.31 0.16
N PRO A 59 -13.57 -5.34 -0.21
CA PRO A 59 -13.02 -6.25 0.77
C PRO A 59 -12.01 -5.52 1.66
N SER A 60 -11.86 -5.95 2.91
CA SER A 60 -10.81 -5.43 3.79
C SER A 60 -9.49 -6.11 3.47
N PHE A 61 -8.45 -5.32 3.19
CA PHE A 61 -7.07 -5.77 3.26
C PHE A 61 -6.37 -5.19 4.48
N THR A 62 -5.43 -5.95 5.04
CA THR A 62 -4.48 -5.49 6.05
C THR A 62 -3.05 -5.57 5.51
N PHE A 63 -2.23 -4.57 5.87
CA PHE A 63 -0.80 -4.58 5.64
C PHE A 63 -0.07 -4.27 6.94
N THR A 64 0.73 -5.21 7.41
CA THR A 64 1.57 -5.06 8.60
C THR A 64 3.04 -5.01 8.20
N GLY A 65 3.80 -4.11 8.81
CA GLY A 65 5.25 -4.04 8.60
C GLY A 65 5.91 -3.10 9.60
N ILE A 66 7.25 -3.11 9.64
CA ILE A 66 8.03 -2.27 10.56
C ILE A 66 7.78 -0.79 10.28
N GLU A 67 7.56 0.03 11.31
CA GLU A 67 7.41 1.47 11.22
C GLU A 67 8.66 2.09 10.57
N GLN A 68 8.41 2.86 9.51
CA GLN A 68 9.43 3.65 8.86
C GLN A 68 8.83 4.93 8.28
N ALA A 69 9.19 6.06 8.90
CA ALA A 69 8.74 7.40 8.50
C ALA A 69 7.20 7.52 8.51
N ASP A 70 6.61 7.16 9.65
CA ASP A 70 5.19 7.17 9.98
C ASP A 70 4.34 6.28 9.05
N ARG A 71 4.91 5.17 8.58
CA ARG A 71 4.30 4.23 7.64
C ARG A 71 4.82 2.82 7.84
N PRO A 72 4.01 1.77 7.60
CA PRO A 72 4.53 0.42 7.60
C PRO A 72 5.43 0.19 6.38
N SER A 73 6.59 -0.38 6.62
CA SER A 73 7.59 -0.67 5.60
C SER A 73 7.36 -2.03 4.94
N MET A 74 7.94 -2.21 3.76
CA MET A 74 7.97 -3.52 3.07
C MET A 74 9.02 -4.47 3.66
N ARG A 75 9.68 -4.11 4.75
CA ARG A 75 10.62 -4.99 5.46
C ARG A 75 9.84 -5.79 6.47
N SER A 76 10.00 -7.12 6.44
CA SER A 76 9.25 -8.05 7.31
C SER A 76 7.75 -7.75 7.29
N HIS A 77 7.16 -7.80 6.09
CA HIS A 77 5.77 -7.43 5.87
C HIS A 77 4.84 -8.64 5.82
N GLN A 78 3.57 -8.40 6.10
CA GLN A 78 2.47 -9.31 5.86
C GLN A 78 1.33 -8.54 5.19
N LEU A 79 0.86 -9.04 4.05
CA LEU A 79 -0.36 -8.59 3.39
C LEU A 79 -1.41 -9.68 3.57
N SER A 80 -2.61 -9.31 4.03
CA SER A 80 -3.71 -10.27 4.16
C SER A 80 -5.01 -9.70 3.62
N LEU A 81 -5.87 -10.57 3.13
CA LEU A 81 -7.21 -10.28 2.61
C LEU A 81 -8.23 -10.92 3.53
N LEU A 82 -9.21 -10.15 4.00
CA LEU A 82 -10.35 -10.70 4.74
C LEU A 82 -11.21 -11.54 3.79
N ASP A 83 -11.36 -12.82 4.11
CA ASP A 83 -12.29 -13.71 3.43
C ASP A 83 -13.71 -13.47 3.97
N PRO A 84 -14.66 -13.00 3.15
CA PRO A 84 -16.03 -12.76 3.61
C PRO A 84 -16.77 -14.05 3.98
N GLY A 85 -16.33 -15.21 3.49
CA GLY A 85 -16.95 -16.49 3.80
C GLY A 85 -16.56 -17.03 5.18
N SER A 86 -15.27 -16.96 5.53
CA SER A 86 -14.78 -17.44 6.83
C SER A 86 -14.69 -16.36 7.91
N GLY A 87 -14.65 -15.08 7.52
CA GLY A 87 -14.34 -13.98 8.44
C GLY A 87 -12.88 -13.91 8.85
N GLU A 88 -12.00 -14.71 8.24
CA GLU A 88 -10.57 -14.79 8.58
C GLU A 88 -9.69 -14.05 7.55
N TYR A 89 -8.56 -13.53 8.01
CA TYR A 89 -7.55 -12.93 7.14
C TYR A 89 -6.67 -14.01 6.50
N ARG A 90 -6.70 -14.10 5.18
CA ARG A 90 -5.83 -14.99 4.40
C ARG A 90 -4.58 -14.25 3.91
N PRO A 91 -3.38 -14.81 4.10
CA PRO A 91 -2.15 -14.18 3.62
C PRO A 91 -2.12 -14.10 2.09
N CYS A 92 -1.54 -13.02 1.58
CA CYS A 92 -1.29 -12.79 0.16
C CYS A 92 0.22 -12.81 -0.09
N ASP A 93 0.64 -13.37 -1.23
CA ASP A 93 2.07 -13.40 -1.56
C ASP A 93 2.53 -12.04 -2.08
N MET A 94 3.68 -11.59 -1.60
CA MET A 94 4.33 -10.37 -2.03
C MET A 94 5.81 -10.61 -2.34
N SER A 95 6.23 -10.22 -3.55
CA SER A 95 7.64 -10.28 -3.93
C SER A 95 8.43 -9.17 -3.24
N ARG A 96 9.68 -9.44 -2.84
CA ARG A 96 10.61 -8.35 -2.50
C ARG A 96 11.09 -7.66 -3.79
N PRO A 97 11.15 -6.32 -3.85
CA PRO A 97 11.77 -5.63 -4.98
C PRO A 97 13.27 -5.99 -5.06
N ARG A 98 13.75 -6.39 -6.25
CA ARG A 98 15.11 -6.96 -6.43
C ARG A 98 15.96 -6.29 -7.52
N GLY A 99 15.39 -5.44 -8.37
CA GLY A 99 16.09 -4.87 -9.53
C GLY A 99 16.45 -3.39 -9.40
N LEU A 100 17.40 -2.93 -10.24
CA LEU A 100 17.76 -1.52 -10.38
C LEU A 100 16.91 -0.78 -11.44
N THR A 101 16.13 -1.50 -12.23
CA THR A 101 15.18 -0.91 -13.20
C THR A 101 13.83 -0.66 -12.52
N ARG A 102 13.00 0.25 -13.06
CA ARG A 102 11.63 0.46 -12.54
C ARG A 102 10.85 -0.85 -12.50
N ARG A 103 10.93 -1.65 -13.58
CA ARG A 103 10.26 -2.95 -13.67
C ARG A 103 10.77 -3.95 -12.62
N GLY A 104 12.08 -3.97 -12.38
CA GLY A 104 12.68 -4.84 -11.37
C GLY A 104 12.43 -4.40 -9.91
N ARG A 105 12.02 -3.14 -9.71
CA ARG A 105 11.58 -2.59 -8.42
C ARG A 105 10.08 -2.70 -8.19
N ALA A 106 9.29 -3.09 -9.18
CA ALA A 106 7.86 -3.19 -8.99
C ALA A 106 7.54 -4.32 -8.02
N LEU A 107 6.61 -4.07 -7.11
CA LEU A 107 6.07 -5.04 -6.20
C LEU A 107 5.10 -5.95 -6.96
N ARG A 108 5.34 -7.25 -6.95
CA ARG A 108 4.41 -8.25 -7.46
C ARG A 108 3.61 -8.82 -6.29
N ILE A 109 2.31 -8.90 -6.47
CA ILE A 109 1.37 -9.33 -5.43
C ILE A 109 0.49 -10.42 -6.03
N LEU A 110 0.27 -11.51 -5.30
CA LEU A 110 -0.75 -12.50 -5.60
C LEU A 110 -1.84 -12.38 -4.52
N ALA A 111 -3.03 -11.98 -4.92
CA ALA A 111 -4.18 -11.82 -4.03
C ALA A 111 -5.42 -12.36 -4.73
N ALA A 112 -6.16 -13.26 -4.06
CA ALA A 112 -7.35 -13.93 -4.63
C ALA A 112 -7.10 -14.46 -6.06
N ASP A 113 -6.01 -15.22 -6.22
CA ASP A 113 -5.58 -15.84 -7.49
C ASP A 113 -5.27 -14.86 -8.64
N ARG A 114 -5.09 -13.57 -8.32
CA ARG A 114 -4.78 -12.52 -9.30
C ARG A 114 -3.40 -11.95 -9.06
N GLN A 115 -2.64 -11.82 -10.15
CA GLN A 115 -1.34 -11.19 -10.11
C GLN A 115 -1.44 -9.69 -10.37
N TYR A 116 -0.93 -8.92 -9.41
CA TYR A 116 -0.81 -7.48 -9.49
C TYR A 116 0.65 -7.04 -9.58
N THR A 117 0.85 -5.89 -10.22
CA THR A 117 2.11 -5.17 -10.23
C THR A 117 1.88 -3.76 -9.70
N TYR A 118 2.54 -3.43 -8.59
CA TYR A 118 2.53 -2.11 -7.99
C TYR A 118 3.89 -1.42 -8.15
N ALA A 119 3.91 -0.22 -8.72
CA ALA A 119 5.14 0.47 -9.05
C ALA A 119 5.08 1.97 -8.77
N GLN A 120 6.20 2.51 -8.30
CA GLN A 120 6.39 3.95 -8.23
C GLN A 120 6.66 4.52 -9.63
N GLN A 121 5.94 5.58 -9.98
CA GLN A 121 6.13 6.37 -11.19
C GLN A 121 7.30 7.38 -11.02
N PRO A 122 7.62 8.25 -12.01
CA PRO A 122 8.84 9.09 -11.92
C PRO A 122 8.83 9.98 -10.68
N SER A 123 7.65 10.46 -10.30
CA SER A 123 7.41 11.17 -9.05
C SER A 123 7.15 10.19 -7.90
N LYS A 124 7.75 10.45 -6.73
CA LYS A 124 7.44 9.73 -5.47
C LYS A 124 5.99 9.89 -5.01
N ARG A 125 5.27 10.84 -5.60
CA ARG A 125 3.84 11.10 -5.32
C ARG A 125 2.92 10.23 -6.15
N ASN A 126 3.46 9.54 -7.16
CA ASN A 126 2.67 8.86 -8.16
C ASN A 126 2.99 7.37 -8.17
N HIS A 127 1.95 6.56 -8.16
CA HIS A 127 2.04 5.12 -8.12
C HIS A 127 1.04 4.50 -9.08
N THR A 128 1.28 3.25 -9.46
CA THR A 128 0.38 2.50 -10.33
C THR A 128 0.24 1.09 -9.80
N LEU A 129 -1.00 0.62 -9.71
CA LEU A 129 -1.36 -0.78 -9.54
C LEU A 129 -1.91 -1.27 -10.88
N ALA A 130 -1.43 -2.40 -11.38
CA ALA A 130 -1.90 -2.98 -12.63
C ALA A 130 -2.06 -4.50 -12.53
N ARG A 131 -3.07 -5.03 -13.20
CA ARG A 131 -3.25 -6.45 -13.54
C ARG A 131 -3.69 -6.56 -15.00
N ALA A 132 -3.89 -7.78 -15.51
CA ALA A 132 -4.36 -7.96 -16.89
C ALA A 132 -5.64 -7.15 -17.16
N GLY A 133 -5.55 -6.23 -18.14
CA GLY A 133 -6.66 -5.37 -18.58
C GLY A 133 -7.03 -4.21 -17.65
N VAL A 134 -6.41 -4.06 -16.48
CA VAL A 134 -6.79 -3.07 -15.46
C VAL A 134 -5.60 -2.27 -14.99
N THR A 135 -5.77 -0.95 -14.89
CA THR A 135 -4.76 -0.05 -14.32
C THR A 135 -5.40 0.96 -13.38
N LEU A 136 -4.80 1.15 -12.21
CA LEU A 136 -5.08 2.23 -11.27
C LEU A 136 -3.85 3.11 -11.15
N HIS A 137 -4.04 4.42 -11.27
CA HIS A 137 -3.03 5.43 -11.01
C HIS A 137 -3.40 6.21 -9.74
N PHE A 138 -2.40 6.39 -8.89
CA PHE A 138 -2.51 7.12 -7.64
C PHE A 138 -1.65 8.37 -7.74
N ALA A 139 -2.18 9.51 -7.30
CA ALA A 139 -1.48 10.78 -7.25
C ALA A 139 -1.72 11.47 -5.90
N ARG A 140 -0.65 11.57 -5.11
CA ARG A 140 -0.65 12.22 -3.79
C ARG A 140 -0.44 13.73 -3.93
N SER A 141 -1.11 14.51 -3.08
CA SER A 141 -0.87 15.96 -3.00
C SER A 141 0.58 16.31 -2.64
N SER A 142 1.21 15.47 -1.80
CA SER A 142 2.60 15.61 -1.36
C SER A 142 3.21 14.23 -1.16
N TRP A 143 4.54 14.14 -1.21
CA TRP A 143 5.22 12.86 -1.00
C TRP A 143 5.18 12.45 0.48
N MET A 144 5.27 13.45 1.37
CA MET A 144 5.22 13.32 2.82
C MET A 144 3.91 13.95 3.31
N ASN A 145 3.20 13.25 4.20
CA ASN A 145 1.94 13.71 4.80
C ASN A 145 0.87 14.19 3.78
N PRO A 146 0.46 13.34 2.81
CA PRO A 146 -0.55 13.74 1.83
C PRO A 146 -1.89 14.06 2.49
N ARG A 147 -2.47 15.21 2.16
CA ARG A 147 -3.86 15.56 2.51
C ARG A 147 -4.87 14.95 1.54
N ARG A 148 -4.42 14.67 0.31
CA ARG A 148 -5.26 14.16 -0.77
C ARG A 148 -4.55 13.04 -1.52
N ILE A 149 -5.28 11.99 -1.86
CA ILE A 149 -4.87 10.95 -2.79
C ILE A 149 -5.91 10.90 -3.90
N THR A 150 -5.52 11.22 -5.13
CA THR A 150 -6.38 11.11 -6.30
C THR A 150 -6.17 9.73 -6.91
N VAL A 151 -7.27 9.04 -7.21
CA VAL A 151 -7.24 7.72 -7.84
C VAL A 151 -7.94 7.84 -9.19
N THR A 152 -7.30 7.37 -10.25
CA THR A 152 -7.89 7.23 -11.58
C THR A 152 -7.68 5.80 -12.06
N GLY A 153 -8.72 5.16 -12.55
CA GLY A 153 -8.69 3.77 -12.99
C GLY A 153 -9.25 3.59 -14.39
N SER A 154 -8.72 2.60 -15.10
CA SER A 154 -9.16 2.18 -16.43
C SER A 154 -9.27 0.66 -16.52
N GLY A 155 -10.19 0.20 -17.36
CA GLY A 155 -10.47 -1.22 -17.57
C GLY A 155 -11.62 -1.76 -16.69
N PRO A 156 -11.85 -3.09 -16.69
CA PRO A 156 -12.89 -3.74 -15.88
C PRO A 156 -12.43 -3.86 -14.42
N LEU A 157 -12.40 -2.72 -13.74
CA LEU A 157 -12.09 -2.61 -12.32
C LEU A 157 -13.13 -3.33 -11.47
N ASP A 158 -12.68 -3.91 -10.37
CA ASP A 158 -13.56 -4.35 -9.30
C ASP A 158 -13.10 -3.88 -7.91
N ALA A 159 -13.90 -4.22 -6.91
CA ALA A 159 -13.71 -3.85 -5.52
C ALA A 159 -12.34 -4.26 -4.95
N LEU A 160 -11.81 -5.39 -5.38
CA LEU A 160 -10.52 -5.92 -4.89
C LEU A 160 -9.37 -5.05 -5.40
N ASP A 161 -9.44 -4.60 -6.65
CA ASP A 161 -8.46 -3.68 -7.24
C ASP A 161 -8.40 -2.35 -6.47
N ILE A 162 -9.58 -1.79 -6.15
CA ILE A 162 -9.70 -0.52 -5.41
C ILE A 162 -9.12 -0.67 -4.02
N SER A 163 -9.52 -1.72 -3.29
CA SER A 163 -9.10 -1.92 -1.92
C SER A 163 -7.58 -2.13 -1.80
N LEU A 164 -7.02 -3.06 -2.59
CA LEU A 164 -5.59 -3.34 -2.59
C LEU A 164 -4.78 -2.09 -2.97
N GLY A 165 -5.20 -1.37 -4.00
CA GLY A 165 -4.48 -0.18 -4.46
C GLY A 165 -4.51 0.96 -3.43
N VAL A 166 -5.65 1.17 -2.78
CA VAL A 166 -5.78 2.17 -1.70
C VAL A 166 -4.94 1.79 -0.48
N LEU A 167 -4.91 0.52 -0.09
CA LEU A 167 -4.06 0.04 1.00
C LEU A 167 -2.59 0.37 0.76
N LEU A 168 -2.09 0.10 -0.45
CA LEU A 168 -0.68 0.31 -0.81
C LEU A 168 -0.25 1.78 -0.79
N GLU A 169 -1.19 2.72 -0.65
CA GLU A 169 -0.88 4.14 -0.45
C GLU A 169 -0.42 4.49 0.97
N SER A 170 -0.72 3.65 1.97
CA SER A 170 -0.16 3.80 3.32
C SER A 170 1.28 3.32 3.40
N VAL A 171 1.67 2.33 2.59
CA VAL A 171 2.95 1.64 2.66
C VAL A 171 4.14 2.56 2.35
N TYR A 172 5.25 2.36 3.05
CA TYR A 172 6.51 3.05 2.77
C TYR A 172 7.19 2.48 1.52
N THR A 173 7.00 3.15 0.38
CA THR A 173 7.44 2.66 -0.93
C THR A 173 8.88 3.04 -1.31
N ARG A 174 9.76 3.42 -0.36
CA ARG A 174 11.12 3.89 -0.73
C ARG A 174 11.90 2.87 -1.52
N GLU A 175 11.77 1.58 -1.23
CA GLU A 175 12.47 0.50 -1.95
C GLU A 175 12.00 0.35 -3.41
N LEU A 176 10.82 0.89 -3.76
CA LEU A 176 10.34 0.95 -5.15
C LEU A 176 11.02 2.10 -5.95
N SER A 177 11.72 3.01 -5.28
CA SER A 177 12.43 4.13 -5.89
C SER A 177 13.85 3.75 -6.29
N PHE A 178 14.41 4.41 -7.32
CA PHE A 178 15.80 4.17 -7.76
C PHE A 178 16.81 4.41 -6.63
N ARG A 179 16.73 5.57 -5.96
CA ARG A 179 17.60 5.89 -4.82
C ARG A 179 17.43 4.90 -3.66
N GLY A 180 16.21 4.43 -3.41
CA GLY A 180 15.97 3.42 -2.37
C GLY A 180 16.56 2.06 -2.72
N ALA A 181 16.49 1.63 -3.98
CA ALA A 181 17.08 0.37 -4.42
C ALA A 181 18.61 0.37 -4.36
N VAL A 182 19.26 1.52 -4.64
CA VAL A 182 20.72 1.66 -4.46
C VAL A 182 21.09 1.49 -2.98
N ILE A 183 20.43 2.21 -2.08
CA ILE A 183 20.69 2.11 -0.62
C ILE A 183 20.41 0.68 -0.11
N ALA A 184 19.32 0.05 -0.56
CA ALA A 184 18.98 -1.32 -0.19
C ALA A 184 20.04 -2.32 -0.65
N LYS A 185 20.63 -2.13 -1.84
CA LYS A 185 21.70 -2.98 -2.36
C LYS A 185 23.01 -2.79 -1.58
N THR A 186 23.39 -1.55 -1.26
CA THR A 186 24.59 -1.27 -0.45
C THR A 186 24.48 -1.90 0.93
N ARG A 187 23.30 -1.79 1.57
CA ARG A 187 23.05 -2.37 2.89
C ARG A 187 23.14 -3.91 2.89
N ARG A 188 22.61 -4.58 1.85
CA ARG A 188 22.76 -6.04 1.69
C ARG A 188 24.20 -6.46 1.44
N PHE A 189 24.98 -5.65 0.73
CA PHE A 189 26.39 -5.94 0.51
C PHE A 189 27.19 -5.85 1.81
N THR A 190 26.91 -4.87 2.66
CA THR A 190 27.52 -4.78 3.99
C THR A 190 27.05 -5.87 4.95
N GLU A 191 25.76 -6.23 4.93
CA GLU A 191 25.22 -7.33 5.77
C GLU A 191 25.81 -8.69 5.33
N GLY A 192 25.96 -8.94 4.02
CA GLY A 192 26.60 -10.18 3.53
C GLY A 192 28.13 -10.23 3.67
N LEU A 193 28.80 -9.09 3.86
CA LEU A 193 30.25 -9.07 4.14
C LEU A 193 30.53 -9.39 5.62
N LEU A 194 29.63 -8.98 6.52
CA LEU A 194 29.71 -9.29 7.95
C LEU A 194 29.41 -10.78 8.23
N ASP A 195 28.53 -11.41 7.44
CA ASP A 195 28.20 -12.84 7.53
C ASP A 195 29.29 -13.78 6.98
N LEU A 196 30.32 -13.23 6.32
CA LEU A 196 31.48 -13.97 5.78
C LEU A 196 32.74 -13.79 6.66
N SER A 197 32.58 -13.18 7.83
CA SER A 197 33.68 -12.85 8.76
C SER A 197 33.70 -13.74 10.01
N ASP A 198 32.80 -14.72 10.11
CA ASP A 198 32.74 -15.73 11.19
C ASP A 198 33.05 -17.15 10.66
#